data_AF-A0A7M5V0C7-F1
#
_entry.id   AF-A0A7M5V0C7-F1
#
_cell.length_a   1.000
_cell.length_b   1.000
_cell.length_c   1.000
_cell.angle_alpha   90.00
_cell.angle_beta   90.00
_cell.angle_gamma   90.00
#
_symmetry.space_group_name_H-M   'P 1'
#
loop_
_entity.id
_entity.type
_entity.pdbx_description
1 polymer ?
#
loop_
_entity_poly.entity_id
_entity_poly.type
_entity_poly.pdbx_seq_one_letter_code
_entity_poly.pdbx_strand_id
1 'polypeptide(L)'
;MMRSYIAICFLFGLTSAFIFGKKDPVYPDWDALSITFGKFTSLPQTEDEAVSSGEWTPYGGCGCKNATKPYQGKRYRGPGGTNNLLFGPHKNVVGIQIVLPDNFNIAKNWKGAHVKEGNTFVMTTYFTDPDLICSGKRIAPKGYVGDNLYIVMNNGPVKIPLKESDIGATKWTKGKCFYGMGQHYWYDVSKDMDCNDFARLGFCCIMVEI
;
A
#
# COMPACT_ATOMS: atom_id res chain seq x y z
N MET A 1 -56.32 -19.71 -33.25
CA MET A 1 -55.57 -20.86 -33.79
C MET A 1 -54.11 -20.44 -33.93
N MET A 2 -53.20 -21.24 -33.38
CA MET A 2 -51.76 -21.00 -33.20
C MET A 2 -51.02 -20.35 -34.39
N ARG A 3 -50.07 -19.45 -34.08
CA ARG A 3 -48.63 -19.73 -34.24
C ARG A 3 -47.78 -18.73 -33.45
N SER A 4 -47.05 -19.27 -32.48
CA SER A 4 -45.98 -18.67 -31.69
C SER A 4 -44.86 -18.11 -32.55
N TYR A 5 -44.25 -17.00 -32.14
CA TYR A 5 -42.79 -16.83 -32.12
C TYR A 5 -42.40 -15.87 -31.00
N ILE A 6 -41.87 -16.44 -29.91
CA ILE A 6 -41.12 -15.73 -28.88
C ILE A 6 -39.70 -15.59 -29.42
N ALA A 7 -39.27 -14.38 -29.76
CA ALA A 7 -37.87 -14.08 -30.01
C ALA A 7 -37.21 -13.72 -28.68
N ILE A 8 -36.63 -14.72 -28.01
CA ILE A 8 -35.68 -14.49 -26.91
C ILE A 8 -34.35 -14.13 -27.55
N CYS A 9 -34.02 -12.85 -27.58
CA CYS A 9 -32.65 -12.40 -27.78
C CYS A 9 -31.88 -12.56 -26.46
N PHE A 10 -31.32 -13.74 -26.21
CA PHE A 10 -30.19 -13.88 -25.30
C PHE A 10 -28.99 -13.19 -25.94
N LEU A 11 -28.84 -11.88 -25.70
CA LEU A 11 -27.54 -11.23 -25.84
C LEU A 11 -26.67 -11.73 -24.70
N PHE A 12 -26.02 -12.86 -24.95
CA PHE A 12 -24.81 -13.25 -24.23
C PHE A 12 -23.77 -12.15 -24.50
N GLY A 13 -23.74 -11.14 -23.64
CA GLY A 13 -22.53 -10.39 -23.36
C GLY A 13 -21.56 -11.33 -22.65
N LEU A 14 -20.94 -12.25 -23.41
CA LEU A 14 -19.78 -12.98 -22.94
C LEU A 14 -18.69 -11.94 -22.75
N THR A 15 -18.53 -11.48 -21.51
CA THR A 15 -17.33 -10.78 -21.10
C THR A 15 -16.16 -11.68 -21.48
N SER A 16 -15.21 -11.13 -22.20
CA SER A 16 -14.03 -11.80 -22.75
C SER A 16 -13.06 -12.33 -21.68
N ALA A 17 -13.50 -12.45 -20.42
CA ALA A 17 -12.73 -12.94 -19.29
C ALA A 17 -12.47 -14.45 -19.32
N PHE A 18 -13.19 -15.23 -20.14
CA PHE A 18 -13.07 -16.70 -20.14
C PHE A 18 -12.36 -17.33 -21.35
N ILE A 19 -11.93 -16.56 -22.35
CA ILE A 19 -11.39 -17.14 -23.61
C ILE A 19 -9.86 -17.15 -23.69
N PHE A 20 -9.17 -16.38 -22.84
CA PHE A 20 -7.72 -16.47 -22.73
C PHE A 20 -7.38 -16.56 -21.26
N GLY A 21 -6.79 -17.69 -20.85
CA GLY A 21 -6.21 -17.83 -19.52
C GLY A 21 -5.14 -16.76 -19.32
N LYS A 22 -5.54 -15.58 -18.84
CA LYS A 22 -4.61 -14.63 -18.26
C LYS A 22 -3.97 -15.38 -17.10
N LYS A 23 -2.70 -15.74 -17.27
CA LYS A 23 -1.88 -16.12 -16.12
C LYS A 23 -1.98 -14.96 -15.16
N ASP A 24 -2.33 -15.25 -13.90
CA ASP A 24 -2.31 -14.23 -12.87
C ASP A 24 -0.97 -13.49 -12.93
N PRO A 25 -0.98 -12.15 -12.91
CA PRO A 25 0.26 -11.40 -13.03
C PRO A 25 1.15 -11.75 -11.82
N VAL A 26 2.43 -12.01 -12.10
CA VAL A 26 3.44 -12.33 -11.07
C VAL A 26 3.70 -11.13 -10.16
N TYR A 27 3.40 -9.93 -10.66
CA TYR A 27 3.53 -8.64 -9.99
C TYR A 27 2.20 -7.90 -9.97
N PRO A 28 1.97 -7.02 -8.99
CA PRO A 28 0.79 -6.18 -9.01
C PRO A 28 0.85 -5.17 -10.16
N ASP A 29 -0.30 -4.86 -10.76
CA ASP A 29 -0.39 -3.89 -11.86
C ASP A 29 -0.42 -2.44 -11.32
N TRP A 30 0.64 -2.05 -10.59
CA TRP A 30 0.76 -0.73 -9.97
C TRP A 30 1.60 0.21 -10.82
N ASP A 31 0.98 0.86 -11.79
CA ASP A 31 1.62 1.86 -12.65
C ASP A 31 1.44 3.31 -12.15
N ALA A 32 0.59 3.50 -11.13
CA ALA A 32 0.27 4.79 -10.53
C ALA A 32 0.28 4.73 -9.00
N LEU A 33 0.66 5.85 -8.37
CA LEU A 33 0.54 6.07 -6.93
C LEU A 33 -0.30 7.33 -6.70
N SER A 34 -1.37 7.21 -5.91
CA SER A 34 -2.26 8.35 -5.62
C SER A 34 -2.78 8.31 -4.19
N ILE A 35 -3.09 9.48 -3.64
CA ILE A 35 -3.70 9.62 -2.31
C ILE A 35 -5.06 10.33 -2.41
N THR A 36 -5.86 10.18 -1.35
CA THR A 36 -7.19 10.78 -1.14
C THR A 36 -8.32 10.04 -1.83
N PHE A 37 -9.40 9.78 -1.07
CA PHE A 37 -10.62 9.18 -1.60
C PHE A 37 -11.48 10.22 -2.33
N GLY A 38 -11.95 9.91 -3.53
CA GLY A 38 -12.83 10.77 -4.34
C GLY A 38 -12.07 11.71 -5.30
N LYS A 39 -11.06 12.45 -4.82
CA LYS A 39 -10.14 13.21 -5.67
C LYS A 39 -8.73 12.64 -5.55
N PHE A 40 -8.48 11.57 -6.30
CA PHE A 40 -7.18 10.92 -6.33
C PHE A 40 -6.12 11.88 -6.86
N THR A 41 -5.23 12.32 -5.97
CA THR A 41 -4.08 13.16 -6.32
C THR A 41 -2.90 12.26 -6.58
N SER A 42 -2.36 12.30 -7.80
CA SER A 42 -1.15 11.57 -8.16
C SER A 42 0.04 12.02 -7.31
N LEU A 43 0.81 11.04 -6.83
CA LEU A 43 2.05 11.25 -6.12
C LEU A 43 3.24 11.09 -7.07
N PRO A 44 4.36 11.79 -6.81
CA PRO A 44 5.61 11.54 -7.52
C PRO A 44 6.04 10.07 -7.42
N GLN A 45 6.39 9.49 -8.56
CA GLN A 45 6.99 8.16 -8.64
C GLN A 45 8.52 8.22 -8.68
N THR A 46 9.09 9.39 -8.94
CA THR A 46 10.53 9.62 -8.92
C THR A 46 10.94 10.79 -8.03
N GLU A 47 12.18 10.75 -7.54
CA GLU A 47 12.80 11.84 -6.76
C GLU A 47 12.83 13.13 -7.59
N ASP A 48 13.11 13.01 -8.89
CA ASP A 48 13.18 14.14 -9.81
C ASP A 48 11.78 14.78 -10.01
N GLU A 49 10.71 13.99 -10.11
CA GLU A 49 9.33 14.51 -10.12
C GLU A 49 9.01 15.27 -8.83
N ALA A 50 9.34 14.70 -7.66
CA ALA A 50 9.07 15.32 -6.37
C ALA A 50 9.81 16.65 -6.20
N VAL A 51 11.08 16.70 -6.61
CA VAL A 51 11.88 17.92 -6.59
C VAL A 51 11.35 18.95 -7.60
N SER A 52 11.00 18.52 -8.81
CA SER A 52 10.52 19.40 -9.87
C SER A 52 9.18 20.06 -9.56
N SER A 53 8.33 19.42 -8.75
CA SER A 53 7.04 20.02 -8.37
C SER A 53 7.19 21.16 -7.37
N GLY A 54 8.30 21.23 -6.62
CA GLY A 54 8.56 22.24 -5.59
C GLY A 54 7.73 22.09 -4.31
N GLU A 55 6.80 21.14 -4.25
CA GLU A 55 5.91 20.91 -3.10
C GLU A 55 6.49 19.92 -2.08
N TRP A 56 7.52 19.15 -2.47
CA TRP A 56 8.13 18.12 -1.65
C TRP A 56 9.46 18.61 -1.07
N THR A 57 9.57 18.58 0.25
CA THR A 57 10.76 19.09 0.94
C THR A 57 11.62 17.94 1.45
N PRO A 58 12.95 17.96 1.23
CA PRO A 58 13.85 16.96 1.82
C PRO A 58 13.72 16.96 3.34
N TYR A 59 13.35 15.81 3.92
CA TYR A 59 13.15 15.67 5.37
C TYR A 59 14.26 14.86 6.06
N GLY A 60 15.10 14.18 5.28
CA GLY A 60 16.22 13.38 5.77
C GLY A 60 16.09 11.90 5.40
N GLY A 61 16.85 11.04 6.07
CA GLY A 61 17.08 9.66 5.61
C GLY A 61 18.37 9.58 4.82
N CYS A 62 19.11 8.49 5.01
CA CYS A 62 20.35 8.24 4.26
C CYS A 62 19.99 7.33 3.09
N GLY A 63 20.34 7.74 1.88
CA GLY A 63 19.92 7.06 0.66
C GLY A 63 20.39 5.61 0.50
N CYS A 64 21.22 5.09 1.44
CA CYS A 64 21.47 3.66 1.76
C CYS A 64 22.73 3.47 2.66
N LYS A 65 23.01 4.37 3.61
CA LYS A 65 24.19 4.28 4.50
C LYS A 65 23.90 4.71 5.92
N ASN A 66 23.36 3.77 6.70
CA ASN A 66 23.59 3.50 8.12
C ASN A 66 22.40 2.68 8.64
N ALA A 67 22.66 1.41 8.96
CA ALA A 67 21.72 0.43 9.50
C ALA A 67 21.15 0.79 10.90
N THR A 68 21.42 2.00 11.39
CA THR A 68 20.96 2.50 12.70
C THR A 68 19.66 3.29 12.62
N LYS A 69 19.09 3.51 11.42
CA LYS A 69 17.77 4.13 11.24
C LYS A 69 16.76 3.12 10.71
N PRO A 70 15.49 3.17 11.14
CA PRO A 70 14.47 2.15 10.81
C PRO A 70 13.96 2.21 9.35
N TYR A 71 14.56 3.04 8.49
CA TYR A 71 14.05 3.29 7.14
C TYR A 71 15.15 3.25 6.09
N GLN A 72 14.77 2.75 4.91
CA GLN A 72 15.57 2.69 3.70
C GLN A 72 15.05 3.71 2.70
N GLY A 73 15.97 4.47 2.10
CA GLY A 73 15.66 5.51 1.13
C GLY A 73 15.69 6.93 1.68
N LYS A 74 15.77 7.88 0.74
CA LYS A 74 15.72 9.32 1.02
C LYS A 74 14.27 9.74 1.24
N ARG A 75 13.99 10.51 2.30
CA ARG A 75 12.64 10.95 2.64
C ARG A 75 12.37 12.37 2.18
N TYR A 76 11.20 12.53 1.58
CA TYR A 76 10.66 13.81 1.17
C TYR A 76 9.30 14.01 1.83
N ARG A 77 9.13 15.10 2.54
CA ARG A 77 7.86 15.48 3.15
C ARG A 77 6.92 16.05 2.10
N GLY A 78 5.71 15.51 2.06
CA GLY A 78 4.64 16.02 1.23
C GLY A 78 4.01 17.30 1.77
N PRO A 79 3.23 17.98 0.92
CA PRO A 79 2.48 19.17 1.32
C PRO A 79 1.54 18.85 2.48
N GLY A 80 1.46 19.75 3.46
CA GLY A 80 0.66 19.56 4.69
C GLY A 80 1.29 18.64 5.74
N GLY A 81 2.40 17.97 5.43
CA GLY A 81 3.24 17.27 6.42
C GLY A 81 2.66 15.99 7.03
N THR A 82 1.58 15.45 6.48
CA THR A 82 0.92 14.21 6.94
C THR A 82 1.50 12.95 6.29
N ASN A 83 2.30 13.10 5.25
CA ASN A 83 2.91 11.99 4.53
C ASN A 83 4.35 12.31 4.12
N ASN A 84 5.17 11.26 3.99
CA ASN A 84 6.48 11.34 3.36
C ASN A 84 6.60 10.28 2.27
N LEU A 85 7.33 10.57 1.20
CA LEU A 85 7.76 9.59 0.20
C LEU A 85 9.20 9.17 0.47
N LEU A 86 9.49 7.90 0.18
CA LEU A 86 10.82 7.31 0.30
C LEU A 86 11.32 6.95 -1.09
N PHE A 87 12.48 7.46 -1.47
CA PHE A 87 13.11 7.19 -2.76
C PHE A 87 14.36 6.33 -2.59
N GLY A 88 14.45 5.27 -3.39
CA GLY A 88 15.59 4.36 -3.40
C GLY A 88 16.81 4.93 -4.17
N PRO A 89 17.91 4.16 -4.26
CA PRO A 89 19.12 4.58 -4.98
C PRO A 89 18.92 4.92 -6.47
N HIS A 90 17.93 4.28 -7.12
CA HIS A 90 17.55 4.53 -8.51
C HIS A 90 16.56 5.68 -8.68
N LYS A 91 16.36 6.49 -7.63
CA LYS A 91 15.42 7.61 -7.58
C LYS A 91 13.95 7.26 -7.77
N ASN A 92 13.56 5.98 -7.88
CA ASN A 92 12.16 5.59 -7.86
C ASN A 92 11.62 5.61 -6.43
N VAL A 93 10.31 5.85 -6.29
CA VAL A 93 9.60 5.65 -5.03
C VAL A 93 9.71 4.18 -4.63
N VAL A 94 10.01 3.94 -3.36
CA VAL A 94 10.12 2.60 -2.76
C VAL A 94 9.19 2.43 -1.56
N GLY A 95 8.68 3.53 -1.01
CA GLY A 95 7.75 3.49 0.11
C GLY A 95 7.09 4.82 0.40
N ILE A 96 6.16 4.77 1.32
CA ILE A 96 5.39 5.91 1.83
C ILE A 96 5.31 5.83 3.35
N GLN A 97 5.26 6.99 3.97
CA GLN A 97 5.07 7.14 5.40
C GLN A 97 3.81 7.95 5.69
N ILE A 98 3.09 7.53 6.73
CA ILE A 98 2.06 8.34 7.37
C ILE A 98 2.66 8.96 8.62
N VAL A 99 2.43 10.27 8.79
CA VAL A 99 2.88 11.04 9.95
C VAL A 99 1.66 11.38 10.80
N LEU A 100 1.69 10.97 12.07
CA LEU A 100 0.66 11.22 13.06
C LEU A 100 1.23 12.11 14.18
N PRO A 101 0.42 12.98 14.81
CA PRO A 101 0.88 13.69 16.00
C PRO A 101 1.13 12.72 17.17
N ASP A 102 2.03 13.06 18.09
CA ASP A 102 2.39 12.19 19.21
C ASP A 102 1.31 12.03 20.30
N ASN A 103 0.25 12.85 20.24
CA ASN A 103 -0.96 12.68 21.04
C ASN A 103 -1.97 11.69 20.42
N PHE A 104 -1.67 11.14 19.24
CA PHE A 104 -2.52 10.13 18.62
C PHE A 104 -2.49 8.83 19.45
N ASN A 105 -3.66 8.28 19.76
CA ASN A 105 -3.76 7.05 20.55
C ASN A 105 -3.42 5.83 19.68
N ILE A 106 -2.20 5.34 19.80
CA ILE A 106 -1.73 4.15 19.10
C ILE A 106 -2.16 2.90 19.87
N ALA A 107 -2.97 2.06 19.22
CA ALA A 107 -3.36 0.77 19.79
C ALA A 107 -2.14 -0.05 20.18
N LYS A 108 -2.23 -0.77 21.29
CA LYS A 108 -1.09 -1.47 21.92
C LYS A 108 -0.35 -2.38 20.93
N ASN A 109 -1.08 -3.17 20.15
CA ASN A 109 -0.52 -4.11 19.19
C ASN A 109 0.12 -3.44 17.97
N TRP A 110 -0.16 -2.16 17.75
CA TRP A 110 0.36 -1.37 16.63
C TRP A 110 1.47 -0.40 17.01
N LYS A 111 1.83 -0.32 18.30
CA LYS A 111 2.99 0.47 18.74
C LYS A 111 4.27 0.09 18.00
N GLY A 112 4.41 -1.17 17.62
CA GLY A 112 5.56 -1.66 16.85
C GLY A 112 5.64 -1.11 15.43
N ALA A 113 4.54 -0.67 14.83
CA ALA A 113 4.53 -0.06 13.50
C ALA A 113 4.72 1.46 13.52
N HIS A 114 4.66 2.08 14.71
CA HIS A 114 4.69 3.53 14.89
C HIS A 114 5.97 3.95 15.60
N VAL A 115 6.91 4.46 14.84
CA VAL A 115 8.18 4.95 15.36
C VAL A 115 8.02 6.40 15.78
N LYS A 116 8.40 6.73 17.02
CA LYS A 116 8.37 8.12 17.50
C LYS A 116 9.52 8.93 16.89
N GLU A 117 9.21 10.06 16.26
CA GLU A 117 10.15 11.06 15.77
C GLU A 117 9.74 12.45 16.28
N GLY A 118 10.44 12.95 17.31
CA GLY A 118 10.08 14.20 17.96
C GLY A 118 8.65 14.18 18.51
N ASN A 119 7.81 15.09 18.03
CA ASN A 119 6.39 15.22 18.40
C ASN A 119 5.45 14.50 17.43
N THR A 120 5.95 13.50 16.70
CA THR A 120 5.17 12.72 15.74
C THR A 120 5.44 11.23 15.86
N PHE A 121 4.50 10.42 15.41
CA PHE A 121 4.68 9.02 15.08
C PHE A 121 4.73 8.84 13.57
N VAL A 122 5.58 7.94 13.11
CA VAL A 122 5.72 7.60 11.69
C VAL A 122 5.46 6.11 11.52
N MET A 123 4.54 5.78 10.61
CA MET A 123 4.30 4.42 10.13
C MET A 123 4.78 4.31 8.69
N THR A 124 5.54 3.26 8.37
CA THR A 124 6.19 3.10 7.06
C THR A 124 5.67 1.88 6.33
N THR A 125 5.39 2.07 5.04
CA THR A 125 5.06 1.01 4.11
C THR A 125 6.02 1.05 2.92
N TYR A 126 6.49 -0.11 2.48
CA TYR A 126 7.32 -0.25 1.27
C TYR A 126 6.58 -0.99 0.16
N PHE A 127 6.83 -0.58 -1.07
CA PHE A 127 6.32 -1.19 -2.31
C PHE A 127 7.25 -2.30 -2.85
N THR A 128 8.24 -2.68 -2.06
CA THR A 128 9.18 -3.75 -2.35
C THR A 128 9.80 -4.26 -1.06
N ASP A 129 10.57 -5.32 -1.13
CA ASP A 129 11.27 -5.85 0.04
C ASP A 129 12.28 -4.81 0.57
N PRO A 130 12.14 -4.36 1.83
CA PRO A 130 13.00 -3.31 2.39
C PRO A 130 14.49 -3.68 2.39
N ASP A 131 14.82 -4.95 2.58
CA ASP A 131 16.21 -5.42 2.66
C ASP A 131 16.92 -5.33 1.30
N LEU A 132 16.13 -5.33 0.22
CA LEU A 132 16.63 -5.29 -1.14
C LEU A 132 16.71 -3.86 -1.71
N ILE A 133 16.09 -2.86 -1.08
CA ILE A 133 16.12 -1.45 -1.53
C ILE A 133 17.55 -0.95 -1.72
N CYS A 134 18.45 -1.33 -0.80
CA CYS A 134 19.84 -0.90 -0.80
C CYS A 134 20.81 -1.83 -1.53
N SER A 135 20.30 -2.90 -2.16
CA SER A 135 21.11 -3.85 -2.93
C SER A 135 21.69 -3.25 -4.22
N GLY A 136 21.26 -2.05 -4.60
CA GLY A 136 21.61 -1.42 -5.87
C GLY A 136 20.87 -2.01 -7.07
N LYS A 137 19.96 -2.97 -6.87
CA LYS A 137 19.09 -3.50 -7.93
C LYS A 137 17.69 -2.93 -7.81
N ARG A 138 17.11 -2.50 -8.94
CA ARG A 138 15.67 -2.24 -9.02
C ARG A 138 14.95 -3.60 -9.06
N ILE A 139 13.94 -3.75 -8.21
CA ILE A 139 13.21 -5.01 -8.03
C ILE A 139 11.87 -4.96 -8.78
N ALA A 140 11.16 -3.85 -8.64
CA ALA A 140 9.94 -3.59 -9.38
C ALA A 140 10.23 -3.53 -10.89
N PRO A 141 9.43 -4.21 -11.73
CA PRO A 141 9.57 -4.10 -13.18
C PRO A 141 9.48 -2.64 -13.66
N LYS A 142 10.00 -2.37 -14.86
CA LYS A 142 9.95 -1.02 -15.43
C LYS A 142 8.49 -0.62 -15.67
N GLY A 143 8.13 0.60 -15.27
CA GLY A 143 6.75 1.11 -15.35
C GLY A 143 5.91 0.83 -14.11
N TYR A 144 6.42 0.05 -13.16
CA TYR A 144 5.72 -0.30 -11.93
C TYR A 144 6.31 0.42 -10.72
N VAL A 145 5.43 0.83 -9.80
CA VAL A 145 5.75 1.44 -8.50
C VAL A 145 6.44 0.42 -7.59
N GLY A 146 6.00 -0.84 -7.64
CA GLY A 146 6.41 -1.89 -6.72
C GLY A 146 6.14 -3.30 -7.25
N ASP A 147 6.67 -4.28 -6.53
CA ASP A 147 6.44 -5.70 -6.77
C ASP A 147 5.72 -6.39 -5.59
N ASN A 148 5.73 -5.77 -4.40
CA ASN A 148 5.19 -6.29 -3.17
C ASN A 148 4.75 -5.16 -2.23
N LEU A 149 4.13 -5.48 -1.09
CA LEU A 149 3.76 -4.48 -0.09
C LEU A 149 4.13 -4.95 1.31
N TYR A 150 4.77 -4.07 2.07
CA TYR A 150 5.23 -4.38 3.42
C TYR A 150 4.91 -3.24 4.38
N ILE A 151 4.41 -3.58 5.57
CA ILE A 151 4.37 -2.65 6.71
C ILE A 151 5.59 -2.91 7.59
N VAL A 152 6.32 -1.86 7.96
CA VAL A 152 7.45 -1.98 8.90
C VAL A 152 6.92 -2.08 10.32
N MET A 153 7.34 -3.12 11.04
CA MET A 153 7.13 -3.26 12.47
C MET A 153 8.45 -3.48 13.21
N ASN A 154 8.47 -3.27 14.52
CA ASN A 154 9.66 -3.48 15.37
C ASN A 154 10.26 -4.90 15.25
N ASN A 155 9.42 -5.91 14.97
CA ASN A 155 9.85 -7.30 14.83
C ASN A 155 10.21 -7.66 13.38
N GLY A 156 10.31 -6.66 12.49
CA GLY A 156 10.61 -6.81 11.07
C GLY A 156 9.44 -6.41 10.15
N PRO A 157 9.70 -6.29 8.84
CA PRO A 157 8.66 -6.01 7.85
C PRO A 157 7.64 -7.15 7.76
N VAL A 158 6.36 -6.82 7.70
CA VAL A 158 5.29 -7.78 7.44
C VAL A 158 4.71 -7.56 6.06
N LYS A 159 4.79 -8.62 5.24
CA LYS A 159 4.25 -8.65 3.90
C LYS A 159 2.72 -8.64 3.92
N ILE A 160 2.13 -7.82 3.07
CA ILE A 160 0.70 -7.80 2.78
C ILE A 160 0.46 -8.71 1.57
N PRO A 161 -0.42 -9.72 1.68
CA PRO A 161 -0.83 -10.52 0.54
C PRO A 161 -1.43 -9.64 -0.57
N LEU A 162 -1.00 -9.88 -1.81
CA LEU A 162 -1.52 -9.15 -2.98
C LEU A 162 -2.83 -9.74 -3.48
N LYS A 163 -3.09 -11.02 -3.17
CA LYS A 163 -4.31 -11.74 -3.55
C LYS A 163 -5.09 -12.15 -2.31
N GLU A 164 -6.40 -12.06 -2.41
CA GLU A 164 -7.29 -12.53 -1.34
C GLU A 164 -7.14 -14.03 -1.08
N SER A 165 -6.83 -14.84 -2.10
CA SER A 165 -6.57 -16.28 -1.97
C SER A 165 -5.42 -16.60 -1.02
N ASP A 166 -4.45 -15.69 -0.88
CA ASP A 166 -3.22 -15.93 -0.14
C ASP A 166 -3.35 -15.52 1.34
N ILE A 167 -4.51 -15.00 1.73
CA ILE A 167 -4.78 -14.49 3.08
C ILE A 167 -4.87 -15.62 4.11
N GLY A 168 -5.42 -16.78 3.75
CA GLY A 168 -5.73 -17.86 4.68
C GLY A 168 -4.53 -18.42 5.45
N ALA A 169 -3.30 -18.22 4.95
CA ALA A 169 -2.06 -18.62 5.61
C ALA A 169 -1.39 -17.48 6.41
N THR A 170 -2.08 -16.35 6.59
CA THR A 170 -1.54 -15.15 7.22
C THR A 170 -2.39 -14.69 8.41
N LYS A 171 -1.92 -13.67 9.12
CA LYS A 171 -2.67 -12.99 10.19
C LYS A 171 -3.67 -11.96 9.68
N TRP A 172 -3.81 -11.80 8.37
CA TRP A 172 -4.80 -10.90 7.78
C TRP A 172 -6.18 -11.55 7.85
N THR A 173 -7.15 -10.80 8.37
CA THR A 173 -8.54 -11.23 8.51
C THR A 173 -9.43 -10.39 7.61
N LYS A 174 -10.31 -11.03 6.86
CA LYS A 174 -11.31 -10.36 6.02
C LYS A 174 -12.24 -9.52 6.89
N GLY A 175 -12.28 -8.23 6.60
CA GLY A 175 -13.12 -7.24 7.27
C GLY A 175 -14.47 -7.03 6.58
N LYS A 176 -15.06 -5.86 6.79
CA LYS A 176 -16.32 -5.45 6.14
C LYS A 176 -16.02 -4.83 4.77
N CYS A 177 -16.90 -5.10 3.80
CA CYS A 177 -16.95 -4.34 2.56
C CYS A 177 -17.64 -2.99 2.82
N PHE A 178 -16.94 -1.89 2.54
CA PHE A 178 -17.47 -0.54 2.67
C PHE A 178 -17.84 -0.02 1.29
N TYR A 179 -19.09 0.44 1.14
CA TYR A 179 -19.58 0.93 -0.14
C TYR A 179 -18.70 2.09 -0.65
N GLY A 180 -18.21 1.96 -1.88
CA GLY A 180 -17.29 2.90 -2.51
C GLY A 180 -15.82 2.71 -2.15
N MET A 181 -15.47 1.98 -1.08
CA MET A 181 -14.08 1.73 -0.67
C MET A 181 -13.62 0.30 -0.95
N GLY A 182 -14.55 -0.66 -1.09
CA GLY A 182 -14.25 -2.05 -1.36
C GLY A 182 -14.07 -2.90 -0.10
N GLN A 183 -13.37 -4.02 -0.24
CA GLN A 183 -13.16 -5.00 0.83
C GLN A 183 -11.97 -4.61 1.71
N HIS A 184 -12.23 -4.40 3.01
CA HIS A 184 -11.16 -4.09 3.97
C HIS A 184 -10.62 -5.35 4.63
N TYR A 185 -9.36 -5.29 5.07
CA TYR A 185 -8.70 -6.35 5.84
C TYR A 185 -8.06 -5.76 7.08
N TRP A 186 -8.02 -6.57 8.13
CA TRP A 186 -7.48 -6.21 9.42
C TRP A 186 -6.37 -7.19 9.78
N TYR A 187 -5.24 -6.68 10.24
CA TYR A 187 -4.12 -7.52 10.63
C TYR A 187 -4.21 -7.90 12.11
N ASP A 188 -4.11 -9.19 12.41
CA ASP A 188 -3.98 -9.80 13.75
C ASP A 188 -5.13 -9.42 14.70
N VAL A 189 -6.36 -9.47 14.19
CA VAL A 189 -7.59 -9.20 14.97
C VAL A 189 -8.33 -10.48 15.33
N SER A 190 -8.99 -10.49 16.49
CA SER A 190 -9.86 -11.58 16.95
C SER A 190 -11.17 -11.01 17.52
N LYS A 191 -12.19 -11.87 17.63
CA LYS A 191 -13.51 -11.47 18.15
C LYS A 191 -13.45 -11.01 19.61
N ASP A 192 -12.56 -11.62 20.38
CA ASP A 192 -12.43 -11.40 21.83
C ASP A 192 -11.26 -10.45 22.18
N MET A 193 -10.77 -9.67 21.21
CA MET A 193 -9.68 -8.72 21.45
C MET A 193 -10.14 -7.51 22.26
N ASP A 194 -9.23 -6.98 23.10
CA ASP A 194 -9.49 -5.73 23.83
C ASP A 194 -9.61 -4.55 22.84
N CYS A 195 -10.57 -3.64 23.08
CA CYS A 195 -10.78 -2.46 22.25
C CYS A 195 -9.53 -1.57 22.15
N ASN A 196 -8.66 -1.56 23.16
CA ASN A 196 -7.40 -0.81 23.18
C ASN A 196 -6.29 -1.48 22.35
N ASP A 197 -6.49 -2.75 22.00
CA ASP A 197 -5.57 -3.52 21.16
C ASP A 197 -5.96 -3.41 19.67
N PHE A 198 -7.20 -2.99 19.38
CA PHE A 198 -7.70 -2.78 18.04
C PHE A 198 -7.30 -1.40 17.51
N ALA A 199 -6.42 -1.37 16.51
CA ALA A 199 -6.23 -0.15 15.73
C ALA A 199 -7.30 -0.09 14.63
N ARG A 200 -8.06 1.01 14.58
CA ARG A 200 -8.79 1.43 13.37
C ARG A 200 -7.81 1.94 12.30
N LEU A 201 -6.76 1.18 12.02
CA LEU A 201 -5.97 1.41 10.83
C LEU A 201 -6.81 0.86 9.69
N GLY A 202 -7.70 1.71 9.18
CA GLY A 202 -8.20 1.52 7.85
C GLY A 202 -7.01 1.64 6.91
N PHE A 203 -6.31 0.53 6.63
CA PHE A 203 -5.70 0.35 5.33
C PHE A 203 -6.87 0.32 4.36
N CYS A 204 -7.35 1.50 3.98
CA CYS A 204 -8.27 1.66 2.90
C CYS A 204 -7.51 1.19 1.67
N CYS A 205 -7.74 -0.08 1.33
CA CYS A 205 -7.40 -0.73 0.08
C CYS A 205 -6.03 -0.34 -0.50
N ILE A 206 -5.00 -1.06 -0.07
CA ILE A 206 -4.07 -1.60 -1.07
C ILE A 206 -4.46 -3.07 -1.30
N MET A 207 -5.77 -3.28 -1.50
CA MET A 207 -6.24 -4.37 -2.36
C MET A 207 -6.54 -3.69 -3.68
N VAL A 208 -5.58 -3.79 -4.59
CA VAL A 208 -5.82 -3.45 -5.98
C VAL A 208 -6.71 -4.55 -6.51
N GLU A 209 -7.96 -4.19 -6.79
CA GLU A 209 -8.86 -5.03 -7.58
C GLU A 209 -8.18 -5.32 -8.93
N ILE A 210 -8.24 -6.58 -9.34
CA ILE A 210 -7.79 -7.12 -10.64
C ILE A 210 -8.78 -6.72 -11.72
#